data_AF-A0AAV4NI14-F1
#
_entry.id   AF-A0AAV4NI14-F1
#
_cell.length_a   1.000
_cell.length_b   1.000
_cell.length_c   1.000
_cell.angle_alpha   90.00
_cell.angle_beta   90.00
_cell.angle_gamma   90.00
#
_symmetry.space_group_name_H-M   'P 1'
#
loop_
_entity.id
_entity.type
_entity.pdbx_description
1 polymer ?
#
loop_
_entity_poly.entity_id
_entity_poly.type
_entity_poly.pdbx_seq_one_letter_code
_entity_poly.pdbx_strand_id
1 'polypeptide(L)'
;MELWFAVLRKQAMLLLEGGPFSGLGCGIHPESVPMHTFAKYLFTALLPYDSELAYSVGLRAMRLPILEEHDDNEDVAMNPAINSAVLTRYPRWFTLGHIEVQQCALASTMLSAAKSDIVKLPTVLKSAQRNIHSSSQLFKLAQDAFRIAVPTDSGSRHPTLLDAAFQLGLQVMRMTLASLNWRRREMVRWLVTCATELGLEAVISIIQNWYQLFSPTEATGPVATTVMSHATVMRLNLTSDNKRN
;
A
#
# COMPACT_ATOMS: atom_id res chain seq x y z
N MET A 1 -1.87 -12.27 -32.14
CA MET A 1 -1.65 -11.52 -30.88
C MET A 1 -2.68 -10.40 -30.73
N GLU A 2 -2.95 -9.62 -31.77
CA GLU A 2 -3.94 -8.51 -31.75
C GLU A 2 -5.37 -8.91 -31.37
N LEU A 3 -5.87 -10.06 -31.85
CA LEU A 3 -7.22 -10.54 -31.53
C LEU A 3 -7.40 -10.83 -30.03
N TRP A 4 -6.39 -11.43 -29.38
CA TRP A 4 -6.42 -11.74 -27.95
C TRP A 4 -6.46 -10.46 -27.11
N PHE A 5 -5.65 -9.47 -27.46
CA PHE A 5 -5.67 -8.17 -26.80
C PHE A 5 -7.02 -7.47 -26.98
N ALA A 6 -7.58 -7.47 -28.19
CA ALA A 6 -8.90 -6.86 -28.44
C ALA A 6 -10.00 -7.51 -27.60
N VAL A 7 -9.96 -8.84 -27.43
CA VAL A 7 -10.87 -9.57 -26.53
C VAL A 7 -10.64 -9.15 -25.08
N LEU A 8 -9.40 -9.17 -24.57
CA LEU A 8 -9.12 -8.77 -23.19
C LEU A 8 -9.54 -7.33 -22.90
N ARG A 9 -9.28 -6.41 -23.82
CA ARG A 9 -9.69 -5.00 -23.72
C ARG A 9 -11.21 -4.90 -23.62
N LYS A 10 -11.94 -5.57 -24.52
CA LYS A 10 -13.41 -5.59 -24.50
C LYS A 10 -13.95 -6.16 -23.19
N GLN A 11 -13.40 -7.28 -22.71
CA GLN A 11 -13.85 -7.88 -21.45
C GLN A 11 -13.54 -6.99 -20.24
N ALA A 12 -12.38 -6.34 -20.20
CA ALA A 12 -12.03 -5.40 -19.14
C ALA A 12 -12.98 -4.20 -19.10
N MET A 13 -13.34 -3.63 -20.25
CA MET A 13 -14.32 -2.53 -20.33
C MET A 13 -15.70 -2.99 -19.84
N LEU A 14 -16.18 -4.15 -20.30
CA LEU A 14 -17.47 -4.70 -19.85
C LEU A 14 -17.51 -4.95 -18.34
N LEU A 15 -16.39 -5.36 -17.74
CA LEU A 15 -16.29 -5.52 -16.29
C LEU A 15 -16.35 -4.18 -15.55
N LEU A 16 -15.75 -3.12 -16.09
CA LEU A 16 -15.82 -1.78 -15.50
C LEU A 16 -17.25 -1.19 -15.61
N GLU A 17 -17.90 -1.40 -16.76
CA GLU A 17 -19.22 -0.87 -17.07
C GLU A 17 -20.38 -1.72 -16.50
N GLY A 18 -20.10 -2.94 -16.04
CA GLY A 18 -21.09 -3.95 -15.63
C GLY A 18 -21.92 -3.62 -14.38
N GLY A 19 -21.93 -2.37 -13.92
CA GLY A 19 -22.79 -1.90 -12.83
C GLY A 19 -22.46 -2.53 -11.47
N PRO A 20 -23.37 -2.49 -10.48
CA PRO A 20 -23.08 -2.91 -9.10
C PRO A 20 -22.73 -4.40 -8.98
N PHE A 21 -23.23 -5.26 -9.87
CA PHE A 21 -23.03 -6.71 -9.83
C PHE A 21 -21.68 -7.16 -10.42
N SER A 22 -20.95 -6.25 -11.08
CA SER A 22 -19.59 -6.53 -11.50
C SER A 22 -18.63 -6.30 -10.33
N GLY A 23 -17.74 -7.27 -10.07
CA GLY A 23 -16.67 -7.09 -9.09
C GLY A 23 -15.69 -5.96 -9.44
N LEU A 24 -15.71 -5.48 -10.69
CA LEU A 24 -15.00 -4.27 -11.14
C LEU A 24 -15.95 -3.12 -11.52
N GLY A 25 -17.22 -3.09 -11.10
CA GLY A 25 -18.24 -2.11 -11.55
C GLY A 25 -18.04 -0.63 -11.19
N CYS A 26 -19.08 0.11 -10.77
CA CYS A 26 -18.98 1.46 -10.14
C CYS A 26 -19.40 1.49 -8.66
N GLY A 27 -20.19 0.50 -8.23
CA GLY A 27 -20.23 -0.01 -6.84
C GLY A 27 -19.43 -1.30 -6.69
N ILE A 28 -19.30 -1.82 -5.48
CA ILE A 28 -18.98 -3.24 -5.26
C ILE A 28 -20.17 -3.77 -4.48
N HIS A 29 -20.95 -4.66 -5.09
CA HIS A 29 -22.03 -5.33 -4.38
C HIS A 29 -21.44 -6.23 -3.29
N PRO A 30 -22.06 -6.36 -2.10
CA PRO A 30 -21.56 -7.24 -1.04
C PRO A 30 -21.34 -8.69 -1.51
N GLU A 31 -22.14 -9.17 -2.45
CA GLU A 31 -21.96 -10.53 -3.00
C GLU A 31 -20.87 -10.64 -4.09
N SER A 32 -20.15 -9.56 -4.37
CA SER A 32 -19.06 -9.57 -5.35
C SER A 32 -17.86 -10.35 -4.81
N VAL A 33 -17.29 -11.19 -5.65
CA VAL A 33 -16.08 -11.95 -5.31
C VAL A 33 -14.84 -11.06 -5.49
N PRO A 34 -13.85 -11.09 -4.58
CA PRO A 34 -12.59 -10.37 -4.75
C PRO A 34 -11.89 -10.72 -6.06
N MET A 35 -11.51 -9.70 -6.84
CA MET A 35 -10.95 -9.89 -8.19
C MET A 35 -9.43 -9.63 -8.27
N HIS A 36 -8.70 -9.49 -7.15
CA HIS A 36 -7.31 -9.04 -7.15
C HIS A 36 -6.38 -9.84 -8.07
N THR A 37 -6.42 -11.17 -8.04
CA THR A 37 -5.56 -12.02 -8.87
C THR A 37 -5.88 -11.88 -10.35
N PHE A 38 -7.17 -11.88 -10.70
CA PHE A 38 -7.60 -11.72 -12.07
C PHE A 38 -7.31 -10.31 -12.60
N ALA A 39 -7.55 -9.29 -11.78
CA ALA A 39 -7.22 -7.91 -12.11
C ALA A 39 -5.71 -7.69 -12.26
N LYS A 40 -4.88 -8.37 -11.47
CA LYS A 40 -3.42 -8.34 -11.65
C LYS A 40 -3.01 -8.95 -13.00
N TYR A 41 -3.65 -10.05 -13.40
CA TYR A 41 -3.44 -10.64 -14.73
C TYR A 41 -3.84 -9.66 -15.83
N LEU A 42 -5.06 -9.09 -15.76
CA LEU A 42 -5.54 -8.09 -16.73
C LEU A 42 -4.63 -6.85 -16.77
N PHE A 43 -4.22 -6.33 -15.60
CA PHE A 43 -3.28 -5.21 -15.49
C PHE A 43 -1.99 -5.52 -16.25
N THR A 44 -1.36 -6.66 -15.97
CA THR A 44 -0.08 -7.04 -16.61
C THR A 44 -0.23 -7.25 -18.12
N ALA A 45 -1.35 -7.85 -18.55
CA ALA A 45 -1.62 -8.11 -19.96
C ALA A 45 -1.95 -6.84 -20.76
N LEU A 46 -2.64 -5.88 -20.15
CA LEU A 46 -3.10 -4.64 -20.80
C LEU A 46 -2.07 -3.52 -20.72
N LEU A 47 -1.22 -3.47 -19.69
CA LEU A 47 -0.30 -2.36 -19.42
C LEU A 47 0.56 -1.93 -20.63
N PRO A 48 1.13 -2.84 -21.45
CA PRO A 48 1.94 -2.44 -22.61
C PRO A 48 1.16 -1.78 -23.75
N TYR A 49 -0.17 -1.93 -23.77
CA TYR A 49 -1.02 -1.56 -24.90
C TYR A 49 -2.05 -0.48 -24.55
N ASP A 50 -2.62 -0.54 -23.35
CA ASP A 50 -3.64 0.40 -22.84
C ASP A 50 -3.39 0.62 -21.35
N SER A 51 -2.51 1.59 -21.07
CA SER A 51 -2.10 1.93 -19.69
C SER A 51 -3.30 2.43 -18.88
N GLU A 52 -4.15 3.29 -19.44
CA GLU A 52 -5.29 3.85 -18.72
C GLU A 52 -6.28 2.78 -18.29
N LEU A 53 -6.61 1.85 -19.20
CA LEU A 53 -7.51 0.74 -18.87
C LEU A 53 -6.89 -0.19 -17.82
N ALA A 54 -5.59 -0.51 -17.95
CA ALA A 54 -4.89 -1.35 -16.99
C ALA A 54 -5.00 -0.76 -15.57
N TYR A 55 -4.64 0.52 -15.40
CA TYR A 55 -4.72 1.19 -14.09
C TYR A 55 -6.16 1.32 -13.59
N SER A 56 -7.13 1.56 -14.48
CA SER A 56 -8.56 1.58 -14.10
C SER A 56 -9.00 0.24 -13.51
N VAL A 57 -8.67 -0.88 -14.17
CA VAL A 57 -8.94 -2.24 -13.68
C VAL A 57 -8.27 -2.48 -12.31
N GLY A 58 -6.99 -2.14 -12.20
CA GLY A 58 -6.23 -2.35 -10.96
C GLY A 58 -6.76 -1.54 -9.78
N LEU A 59 -7.02 -0.24 -9.98
CA LEU A 59 -7.58 0.64 -8.94
C LEU A 59 -8.97 0.18 -8.52
N ARG A 60 -9.80 -0.26 -9.49
CA ARG A 60 -11.14 -0.76 -9.19
C ARG A 60 -11.06 -2.06 -8.40
N ALA A 61 -10.19 -2.97 -8.77
CA ALA A 61 -10.01 -4.23 -8.08
C ALA A 61 -9.36 -4.11 -6.70
N MET A 62 -8.59 -3.04 -6.42
CA MET A 62 -7.90 -2.88 -5.14
C MET A 62 -8.86 -2.66 -3.96
N ARG A 63 -10.08 -2.19 -4.23
CA ARG A 63 -11.08 -1.90 -3.22
C ARG A 63 -11.62 -3.19 -2.60
N LEU A 64 -11.79 -3.18 -1.29
CA LEU A 64 -12.25 -4.33 -0.50
C LEU A 64 -13.31 -3.86 0.53
N PRO A 65 -14.51 -3.45 0.07
CA PRO A 65 -15.51 -2.78 0.92
C PRO A 65 -16.05 -3.65 2.05
N ILE A 66 -15.88 -4.97 1.98
CA ILE A 66 -16.20 -5.87 3.11
C ILE A 66 -15.48 -5.47 4.41
N LEU A 67 -14.33 -4.80 4.31
CA LEU A 67 -13.58 -4.30 5.46
C LEU A 67 -13.97 -2.87 5.86
N GLU A 68 -14.65 -2.13 4.98
CA GLU A 68 -15.11 -0.75 5.25
C GLU A 68 -16.39 -0.73 6.10
N GLU A 69 -17.25 -1.77 6.04
CA GLU A 69 -18.49 -1.86 6.84
C GLU A 69 -18.28 -2.08 8.35
N HIS A 70 -17.03 -2.32 8.79
CA HIS A 70 -16.69 -2.57 10.20
C HIS A 70 -16.30 -1.32 10.99
N ASP A 71 -16.00 -0.19 10.34
CA ASP A 71 -15.50 1.02 11.02
C ASP A 71 -16.63 2.02 11.38
N ASP A 72 -17.82 1.90 10.76
CA ASP A 72 -18.92 2.88 10.92
C ASP A 72 -20.08 2.42 11.83
N ASN A 73 -20.00 1.22 12.42
CA ASN A 73 -21.14 0.59 13.13
C ASN A 73 -20.94 0.42 14.65
N GLU A 74 -20.17 1.28 15.32
CA GLU A 74 -20.15 1.29 16.80
C GLU A 74 -21.45 1.85 17.41
N ASP A 75 -22.34 2.50 16.64
CA ASP A 75 -23.58 3.12 17.16
C ASP A 75 -24.91 2.45 16.74
N VAL A 76 -24.91 1.30 16.04
CA VAL A 76 -26.14 0.53 15.75
C VAL A 76 -26.09 -0.84 16.40
N ALA A 77 -25.88 -0.84 17.72
CA ALA A 77 -26.33 -1.93 18.56
C ALA A 77 -27.87 -1.98 18.50
N MET A 78 -28.45 -2.85 17.66
CA MET A 78 -29.78 -3.49 17.79
C MET A 78 -30.15 -4.31 16.54
N ASN A 79 -29.36 -5.33 16.15
CA ASN A 79 -29.89 -6.58 15.55
C ASN A 79 -28.78 -7.62 15.25
N PRO A 80 -28.47 -8.54 16.18
CA PRO A 80 -27.43 -9.56 15.98
C PRO A 80 -27.77 -10.61 14.90
N ALA A 81 -29.03 -10.71 14.46
CA ALA A 81 -29.46 -11.73 13.49
C ALA A 81 -29.10 -11.39 12.02
N ILE A 82 -29.01 -10.11 11.66
CA ILE A 82 -28.72 -9.68 10.27
C ILE A 82 -27.20 -9.70 10.01
N ASN A 83 -26.40 -9.27 10.98
CA ASN A 83 -24.93 -9.27 10.88
C ASN A 83 -24.37 -10.70 10.78
N SER A 84 -24.97 -11.66 11.49
CA SER A 84 -24.59 -13.07 11.43
C SER A 84 -24.81 -13.69 10.02
N ALA A 85 -25.86 -13.27 9.30
CA ALA A 85 -26.17 -13.77 7.96
C ALA A 85 -25.23 -13.23 6.85
N VAL A 86 -24.60 -12.07 7.07
CA VAL A 86 -23.61 -11.49 6.15
C VAL A 86 -22.22 -12.07 6.45
N LEU A 87 -21.84 -12.19 7.73
CA LEU A 87 -20.57 -12.81 8.14
C LEU A 87 -20.46 -14.31 7.79
N THR A 88 -21.59 -15.02 7.65
CA THR A 88 -21.62 -16.43 7.22
C THR A 88 -21.46 -16.62 5.70
N ARG A 89 -21.64 -15.56 4.90
CA ARG A 89 -21.48 -15.62 3.43
C ARG A 89 -20.06 -15.40 2.95
N TYR A 90 -19.18 -14.88 3.81
CA TYR A 90 -17.78 -14.70 3.48
C TYR A 90 -16.95 -15.85 4.04
N PRO A 91 -16.06 -16.42 3.21
CA PRO A 91 -15.28 -17.56 3.64
C PRO A 91 -14.37 -17.11 4.79
N ARG A 92 -14.48 -17.83 5.91
CA ARG A 92 -13.78 -17.70 7.19
C ARG A 92 -12.36 -17.10 7.07
N TRP A 93 -11.89 -16.41 8.12
CA TRP A 93 -10.55 -15.78 8.30
C TRP A 93 -9.39 -16.34 7.44
N PHE A 94 -9.30 -17.67 7.28
CA PHE A 94 -8.35 -18.34 6.38
C PHE A 94 -8.34 -17.82 4.93
N THR A 95 -9.48 -17.39 4.39
CA THR A 95 -9.55 -16.82 3.04
C THR A 95 -9.25 -15.34 3.03
N LEU A 96 -9.57 -14.62 4.11
CA LEU A 96 -9.25 -13.19 4.24
C LEU A 96 -7.74 -12.95 4.14
N GLY A 97 -6.93 -13.73 4.86
CA GLY A 97 -5.47 -13.61 4.77
C GLY A 97 -4.94 -13.85 3.34
N HIS A 98 -5.55 -14.76 2.59
CA HIS A 98 -5.20 -14.99 1.18
C HIS A 98 -5.62 -13.81 0.28
N ILE A 99 -6.82 -13.26 0.50
CA ILE A 99 -7.33 -12.07 -0.22
C ILE A 99 -6.42 -10.87 0.03
N GLU A 100 -6.03 -10.62 1.29
CA GLU A 100 -5.10 -9.55 1.66
C GLU A 100 -3.74 -9.68 0.96
N VAL A 101 -3.19 -10.90 0.86
CA VAL A 101 -1.96 -11.17 0.13
C VAL A 101 -2.13 -10.87 -1.37
N GLN A 102 -3.26 -11.26 -1.96
CA GLN A 102 -3.54 -10.97 -3.37
C GLN A 102 -3.74 -9.48 -3.64
N GLN A 103 -4.41 -8.77 -2.74
CA GLN A 103 -4.59 -7.31 -2.78
C GLN A 103 -3.24 -6.60 -2.74
N CYS A 104 -2.37 -6.99 -1.80
CA CYS A 104 -1.00 -6.49 -1.72
C CYS A 104 -0.22 -6.78 -3.00
N ALA A 105 -0.32 -8.00 -3.54
CA ALA A 105 0.39 -8.36 -4.76
C ALA A 105 -0.05 -7.54 -5.97
N LEU A 106 -1.33 -7.20 -6.08
CA LEU A 106 -1.84 -6.26 -7.08
C LEU A 106 -1.24 -4.86 -6.87
N ALA A 107 -1.29 -4.34 -5.64
CA ALA A 107 -0.73 -3.02 -5.31
C ALA A 107 0.77 -2.91 -5.59
N SER A 108 1.58 -3.91 -5.20
CA SER A 108 3.03 -3.95 -5.50
C SER A 108 3.28 -3.93 -7.00
N THR A 109 2.46 -4.64 -7.78
CA THR A 109 2.58 -4.67 -9.26
C THR A 109 2.29 -3.30 -9.85
N MET A 110 1.24 -2.63 -9.37
CA MET A 110 0.84 -1.29 -9.84
C MET A 110 1.85 -0.21 -9.45
N LEU A 111 2.39 -0.23 -8.22
CA LEU A 111 3.43 0.71 -7.78
C LEU A 111 4.73 0.53 -8.58
N SER A 112 5.15 -0.71 -8.81
CA SER A 112 6.32 -1.02 -9.63
C SER A 112 6.17 -0.50 -11.06
N ALA A 113 5.00 -0.70 -11.67
CA ALA A 113 4.69 -0.17 -12.99
C ALA A 113 4.63 1.37 -13.01
N ALA A 114 4.20 2.01 -11.92
CA ALA A 114 4.05 3.45 -11.81
C ALA A 114 5.33 4.18 -11.37
N LYS A 115 6.45 3.49 -11.13
CA LYS A 115 7.65 4.05 -10.47
C LYS A 115 8.22 5.33 -11.08
N SER A 116 7.98 5.57 -12.37
CA SER A 116 8.43 6.75 -13.12
C SER A 116 7.27 7.66 -13.56
N ASP A 117 6.04 7.37 -13.15
CA ASP A 117 4.84 8.11 -13.54
C ASP A 117 4.33 8.98 -12.39
N ILE A 118 4.52 10.29 -12.52
CA ILE A 118 4.19 11.29 -11.49
C ILE A 118 2.69 11.43 -11.21
N VAL A 119 1.82 10.95 -12.11
CA VAL A 119 0.36 11.02 -11.94
C VAL A 119 -0.17 9.70 -11.39
N LYS A 120 0.29 8.58 -11.95
CA LYS A 120 -0.21 7.26 -11.57
C LYS A 120 0.32 6.81 -10.22
N LEU A 121 1.57 7.12 -9.88
CA LEU A 121 2.16 6.68 -8.61
C LEU A 121 1.41 7.22 -7.38
N PRO A 122 1.15 8.53 -7.25
CA PRO A 122 0.35 9.03 -6.12
C PRO A 122 -1.07 8.47 -6.09
N THR A 123 -1.66 8.22 -7.26
CA THR A 123 -3.01 7.64 -7.37
C THR A 123 -3.05 6.20 -6.84
N VAL A 124 -2.07 5.37 -7.22
CA VAL A 124 -1.94 4.00 -6.71
C VAL A 124 -1.63 3.99 -5.21
N LEU A 125 -0.71 4.86 -4.76
CA LEU A 125 -0.39 5.01 -3.35
C LEU A 125 -1.63 5.34 -2.52
N LYS A 126 -2.37 6.38 -2.91
CA LYS A 126 -3.61 6.78 -2.23
C LYS A 126 -4.64 5.64 -2.19
N SER A 127 -4.77 4.90 -3.29
CA SER A 127 -5.63 3.72 -3.34
C SER A 127 -5.17 2.61 -2.39
N ALA A 128 -3.87 2.33 -2.31
CA ALA A 128 -3.31 1.33 -1.42
C ALA A 128 -3.52 1.70 0.05
N GLN A 129 -3.24 2.96 0.41
CA GLN A 129 -3.43 3.48 1.77
C GLN A 129 -4.90 3.42 2.21
N ARG A 130 -5.84 3.65 1.28
CA ARG A 130 -7.27 3.59 1.57
C ARG A 130 -7.80 2.17 1.73
N ASN A 131 -7.32 1.22 0.93
CA ASN A 131 -7.99 -0.08 0.78
C ASN A 131 -7.28 -1.24 1.49
N ILE A 132 -5.99 -1.10 1.81
CA ILE A 132 -5.21 -2.16 2.48
C ILE A 132 -5.23 -1.91 3.99
N HIS A 133 -6.09 -2.65 4.69
CA HIS A 133 -6.27 -2.53 6.14
C HIS A 133 -5.34 -3.45 6.96
N SER A 134 -4.66 -4.39 6.31
CA SER A 134 -3.71 -5.28 6.97
C SER A 134 -2.35 -4.59 7.13
N SER A 135 -1.99 -4.22 8.35
CA SER A 135 -0.71 -3.57 8.65
C SER A 135 0.50 -4.39 8.19
N SER A 136 0.39 -5.73 8.21
CA SER A 136 1.43 -6.63 7.69
C SER A 136 1.58 -6.56 6.18
N GLN A 137 0.47 -6.50 5.43
CA GLN A 137 0.52 -6.34 3.98
C GLN A 137 0.94 -4.93 3.57
N LEU A 138 0.47 -3.90 4.27
CA LEU A 138 0.88 -2.52 4.01
C LEU A 138 2.38 -2.34 4.26
N PHE A 139 2.91 -2.96 5.31
CA PHE A 139 4.36 -2.98 5.56
C PHE A 139 5.13 -3.72 4.48
N LYS A 140 4.64 -4.88 4.03
CA LYS A 140 5.23 -5.60 2.89
C LYS A 140 5.26 -4.74 1.62
N LEU A 141 4.16 -4.03 1.32
CA LEU A 141 4.08 -3.11 0.20
C LEU A 141 5.11 -1.98 0.31
N ALA A 142 5.28 -1.42 1.52
CA ALA A 142 6.30 -0.41 1.79
C ALA A 142 7.72 -0.94 1.54
N GLN A 143 8.01 -2.16 1.97
CA GLN A 143 9.30 -2.82 1.74
C GLN A 143 9.56 -3.11 0.26
N ASP A 144 8.54 -3.57 -0.47
CA ASP A 144 8.63 -3.81 -1.91
C ASP A 144 8.88 -2.50 -2.67
N ALA A 145 8.14 -1.43 -2.34
CA ALA A 145 8.34 -0.10 -2.93
C ALA A 145 9.75 0.45 -2.65
N PHE A 146 10.23 0.33 -1.41
CA PHE A 146 11.58 0.73 -1.04
C PHE A 146 12.66 -0.02 -1.82
N ARG A 147 12.53 -1.34 -1.97
CA ARG A 147 13.48 -2.18 -2.72
C ARG A 147 13.59 -1.76 -4.18
N ILE A 148 12.47 -1.35 -4.78
CA ILE A 148 12.46 -0.82 -6.15
C ILE A 148 13.05 0.59 -6.19
N ALA A 149 12.79 1.40 -5.16
CA ALA A 149 13.24 2.79 -5.11
C ALA A 149 14.75 2.95 -4.89
N VAL A 150 15.37 1.99 -4.19
CA VAL A 150 16.82 1.95 -3.92
C VAL A 150 17.38 0.60 -4.42
N PRO A 151 17.59 0.45 -5.74
CA PRO A 151 18.18 -0.77 -6.28
C PRO A 151 19.61 -0.96 -5.77
N THR A 152 19.99 -2.19 -5.43
CA THR A 152 21.38 -2.52 -5.03
C THR A 152 22.35 -2.52 -6.21
N ASP A 153 21.85 -2.73 -7.42
CA ASP A 153 22.65 -3.07 -8.60
C ASP A 153 22.66 -1.91 -9.60
N SER A 154 23.45 -0.86 -9.35
CA SER A 154 23.74 0.25 -10.30
C SER A 154 22.53 0.97 -10.94
N GLY A 155 21.31 0.70 -10.46
CA GLY A 155 20.08 1.29 -10.98
C GLY A 155 19.86 2.72 -10.48
N SER A 156 19.09 3.49 -11.25
CA SER A 156 18.67 4.83 -10.84
C SER A 156 17.78 4.76 -9.60
N ARG A 157 18.05 5.60 -8.58
CA ARG A 157 17.13 5.79 -7.46
C ARG A 157 15.83 6.44 -7.94
N HIS A 158 14.71 6.00 -7.39
CA HIS A 158 13.39 6.56 -7.71
C HIS A 158 12.85 7.35 -6.50
N PRO A 159 13.13 8.66 -6.39
CA PRO A 159 12.81 9.44 -5.18
C PRO A 159 11.32 9.52 -4.88
N THR A 160 10.47 9.56 -5.91
CA THR A 160 9.01 9.55 -5.76
C THR A 160 8.49 8.23 -5.19
N LEU A 161 9.08 7.11 -5.60
CA LEU A 161 8.74 5.79 -5.06
C LEU A 161 9.31 5.59 -3.65
N LEU A 162 10.45 6.20 -3.34
CA LEU A 162 11.02 6.21 -2.00
C LEU A 162 10.12 6.99 -1.02
N ASP A 163 9.61 8.14 -1.45
CA ASP A 163 8.60 8.88 -0.69
C ASP A 163 7.32 8.03 -0.50
N ALA A 164 6.83 7.39 -1.56
CA ALA A 164 5.68 6.48 -1.45
C ALA A 164 5.92 5.34 -0.42
N ALA A 165 7.10 4.74 -0.42
CA ALA A 165 7.48 3.73 0.56
C ALA A 165 7.50 4.28 1.99
N PHE A 166 8.01 5.50 2.17
CA PHE A 166 8.02 6.19 3.46
C PHE A 166 6.60 6.49 3.96
N GLN A 167 5.71 7.02 3.10
CA GLN A 167 4.31 7.30 3.44
C GLN A 167 3.54 6.03 3.86
N LEU A 168 3.76 4.90 3.17
CA LEU A 168 3.21 3.61 3.57
C LEU A 168 3.73 3.19 4.96
N GLY A 169 5.04 3.36 5.20
CA GLY A 169 5.67 3.09 6.49
C GLY A 169 5.09 3.91 7.64
N LEU A 170 4.83 5.21 7.41
CA LEU A 170 4.18 6.09 8.39
C LEU A 170 2.77 5.60 8.74
N GLN A 171 1.99 5.18 7.74
CA GLN A 171 0.65 4.62 8.00
C GLN A 171 0.72 3.32 8.81
N VAL A 172 1.65 2.42 8.49
CA VAL A 172 1.89 1.20 9.28
C VAL A 172 2.23 1.57 10.74
N MET A 173 3.02 2.62 10.95
CA MET A 173 3.37 3.04 12.31
C MET A 173 2.15 3.50 13.09
N ARG A 174 1.27 4.29 12.46
CA ARG A 174 0.01 4.75 13.07
C ARG A 174 -0.93 3.57 13.39
N MET A 175 -1.09 2.63 12.46
CA MET A 175 -1.94 1.45 12.63
C MET A 175 -1.46 0.54 13.77
N THR A 176 -0.16 0.49 14.03
CA THR A 176 0.43 -0.46 14.98
C THR A 176 0.82 0.16 16.32
N LEU A 177 0.62 1.46 16.50
CA LEU A 177 1.07 2.18 17.71
C LEU A 177 0.42 1.63 18.99
N ALA A 178 -0.88 1.33 18.96
CA ALA A 178 -1.64 0.81 20.09
C ALA A 178 -1.66 -0.73 20.17
N SER A 179 -1.12 -1.44 19.18
CA SER A 179 -1.24 -2.89 19.06
C SER A 179 0.02 -3.61 19.56
N LEU A 180 -0.17 -4.71 20.32
CA LEU A 180 0.91 -5.65 20.63
C LEU A 180 1.39 -6.34 19.35
N ASN A 181 2.50 -5.87 18.79
CA ASN A 181 3.07 -6.40 17.56
C ASN A 181 4.53 -6.78 17.80
N TRP A 182 4.84 -8.08 17.77
CA TRP A 182 6.20 -8.57 17.99
C TRP A 182 7.19 -8.10 16.91
N ARG A 183 6.71 -7.81 15.69
CA ARG A 183 7.50 -7.22 14.59
C ARG A 183 7.66 -5.71 14.70
N ARG A 184 6.96 -5.04 15.63
CA ARG A 184 6.96 -3.59 15.76
C ARG A 184 8.36 -3.01 15.82
N ARG A 185 9.24 -3.63 16.60
CA ARG A 185 10.63 -3.20 16.74
C ARG A 185 11.40 -3.22 15.41
N GLU A 186 11.15 -4.21 14.55
CA GLU A 186 11.74 -4.29 13.21
C GLU A 186 11.17 -3.21 12.29
N MET A 187 9.85 -2.98 12.37
CA MET A 187 9.18 -1.95 11.58
C MET A 187 9.67 -0.54 11.94
N VAL A 188 9.88 -0.25 13.22
CA VAL A 188 10.46 1.03 13.69
C VAL A 188 11.84 1.22 13.11
N ARG A 189 12.73 0.22 13.23
CA ARG A 189 14.09 0.31 12.65
C ARG A 189 14.04 0.50 11.15
N TRP A 190 13.18 -0.23 10.46
CA TRP A 190 13.00 -0.11 9.02
C TRP A 190 12.54 1.30 8.62
N LEU A 191 11.58 1.90 9.35
CA LEU A 191 11.10 3.24 9.04
C LEU A 191 12.22 4.27 9.21
N VAL A 192 13.04 4.17 10.26
CA VAL A 192 14.16 5.09 10.47
C VAL A 192 15.18 4.95 9.34
N THR A 193 15.53 3.72 8.93
CA THR A 193 16.36 3.49 7.75
C THR A 193 15.76 4.16 6.50
N CYS A 194 14.46 3.94 6.25
CA CYS A 194 13.77 4.55 5.12
C CYS A 194 13.82 6.08 5.15
N ALA A 195 13.59 6.70 6.32
CA ALA A 195 13.70 8.14 6.50
C ALA A 195 15.13 8.65 6.21
N THR A 196 16.16 7.96 6.70
CA THR A 196 17.56 8.35 6.43
C THR A 196 17.93 8.24 4.96
N GLU A 197 17.35 7.29 4.23
CA GLU A 197 17.54 7.14 2.78
C GLU A 197 16.81 8.22 1.98
N LEU A 198 15.66 8.69 2.48
CA LEU A 198 14.89 9.76 1.86
C LEU A 198 15.52 11.14 2.11
N GLY A 199 16.09 11.36 3.29
CA GLY A 199 16.92 12.52 3.62
C GLY A 199 16.54 13.22 4.94
N LEU A 200 17.19 14.36 5.21
CA LEU A 200 17.11 15.06 6.49
C LEU A 200 15.68 15.49 6.84
N GLU A 201 14.91 15.98 5.87
CA GLU A 201 13.52 16.40 6.08
C GLU A 201 12.62 15.26 6.58
N ALA A 202 12.82 14.05 6.05
CA ALA A 202 12.06 12.87 6.49
C ALA A 202 12.42 12.47 7.93
N VAL A 203 13.71 12.56 8.28
CA VAL A 203 14.20 12.32 9.64
C VAL A 203 13.63 13.35 10.62
N ILE A 204 13.65 14.63 10.26
CA ILE A 204 13.05 15.69 11.08
C ILE A 204 11.55 15.44 11.25
N SER A 205 10.84 15.06 10.19
CA SER A 205 9.41 14.77 10.22
C SER A 205 9.04 13.67 11.22
N ILE A 206 9.78 12.54 11.23
CA ILE A 206 9.51 11.47 12.20
C ILE A 206 9.86 11.85 13.64
N ILE A 207 10.83 12.74 13.84
CA ILE A 207 11.21 13.25 15.17
C ILE A 207 10.17 14.24 15.67
N GLN A 208 9.70 15.17 14.84
CA GLN A 208 8.69 16.15 15.25
C GLN A 208 7.34 15.49 15.55
N ASN A 209 6.98 14.45 14.78
CA ASN A 209 5.71 13.73 14.91
C ASN A 209 5.82 12.42 15.71
N TRP A 210 6.89 12.26 16.50
CA TRP A 210 7.23 11.00 17.17
C TRP A 210 6.06 10.42 17.98
N TYR A 211 5.27 11.26 18.65
CA TYR A 211 4.16 10.87 19.52
C TYR A 211 2.99 10.21 18.76
N GLN A 212 2.89 10.44 17.45
CA GLN A 212 1.89 9.80 16.58
C GLN A 212 2.42 8.50 15.94
N LEU A 213 3.72 8.25 16.06
CA LEU A 213 4.43 7.23 15.29
C LEU A 213 5.10 6.18 16.16
N PHE A 214 5.50 6.51 17.40
CA PHE A 214 6.34 5.69 18.26
C PHE A 214 5.88 5.75 19.72
N SER A 215 6.12 4.68 20.47
CA SER A 215 6.05 4.76 21.94
C SER A 215 7.23 5.59 22.47
N PRO A 216 7.15 6.14 23.71
CA PRO A 216 8.28 6.83 24.31
C PRO A 216 9.56 6.00 24.35
N THR A 217 9.46 4.69 24.60
CA THR A 217 10.63 3.78 24.63
C THR A 217 11.22 3.51 23.25
N GLU A 218 10.39 3.49 22.20
CA GLU A 218 10.84 3.40 20.81
C GLU A 218 11.55 4.69 20.38
N ALA A 219 10.99 5.85 20.75
CA ALA A 219 11.52 7.17 20.41
C ALA A 219 12.89 7.41 21.06
N THR A 220 13.01 7.18 22.37
CA THR A 220 14.28 7.38 23.11
C THR A 220 15.29 6.26 22.92
N GLY A 221 14.87 5.10 22.42
CA GLY A 221 15.73 3.95 22.16
C GLY A 221 16.12 3.85 20.68
N PRO A 222 15.56 2.90 19.91
CA PRO A 222 15.98 2.62 18.54
C PRO A 222 15.96 3.83 17.59
N VAL A 223 14.99 4.75 17.74
CA VAL A 223 14.90 5.94 16.89
C VAL A 223 16.07 6.89 17.19
N ALA A 224 16.20 7.33 18.45
CA ALA A 224 17.28 8.23 18.86
C ALA A 224 18.67 7.66 18.57
N THR A 225 18.93 6.39 18.92
CA THR A 225 20.24 5.75 18.65
C THR A 225 20.60 5.76 17.17
N THR A 226 19.64 5.50 16.28
CA THR A 226 19.91 5.43 14.84
C THR A 226 20.10 6.80 14.22
N VAL A 227 19.24 7.77 14.58
CA VAL A 227 19.33 9.16 14.11
C VAL A 227 20.64 9.82 14.53
N MET A 228 21.06 9.61 15.77
CA MET A 228 22.28 10.20 16.34
C MET A 228 23.56 9.44 15.96
N SER A 229 23.46 8.32 15.24
CA SER A 229 24.63 7.55 14.86
C SER A 229 25.53 8.32 13.89
N HIS A 230 26.84 8.14 14.04
CA HIS A 230 27.83 8.80 13.17
C HIS A 230 27.60 8.50 11.68
N ALA A 231 27.19 7.27 11.36
CA ALA A 231 26.87 6.86 10.00
C ALA A 231 25.71 7.66 9.40
N THR A 232 24.66 7.91 10.18
CA THR A 232 23.50 8.70 9.76
C THR A 232 23.88 10.16 9.54
N VAL A 233 24.63 10.75 10.48
CA VAL A 233 25.08 12.16 10.37
C VAL A 233 25.93 12.37 9.12
N MET A 234 26.90 11.49 8.86
CA MET A 234 27.74 11.56 7.67
C MET A 234 26.92 11.44 6.38
N ARG A 235 25.97 10.50 6.31
CA ARG A 235 25.10 10.34 5.14
C ARG A 235 24.24 11.57 4.88
N LEU A 236 23.61 12.13 5.91
CA LEU A 236 22.75 13.30 5.76
C LEU A 236 23.54 14.54 5.31
N ASN A 237 24.75 14.74 5.83
CA ASN A 237 25.64 15.82 5.40
C ASN A 237 26.03 15.71 3.91
N LEU A 238 26.32 14.49 3.43
CA LEU A 238 26.60 14.25 2.01
C LEU A 238 25.39 14.55 1.11
N THR A 239 24.17 14.28 1.60
CA THR A 239 22.96 14.65 0.84
C THR A 239 22.70 16.15 0.79
N SER A 240 23.11 16.92 1.82
CA SER A 240 22.98 18.38 1.80
C SER A 240 23.98 19.05 0.86
N ASP A 241 25.19 18.51 0.72
CA ASP A 241 26.19 19.05 -0.21
C ASP A 241 25.83 18.76 -1.68
N ASN A 242 25.18 17.62 -1.95
CA ASN A 242 24.77 17.24 -3.31
C ASN A 242 23.57 18.05 -3.85
N LYS A 243 22.99 18.97 -3.06
CA LYS A 243 21.96 19.93 -3.48
C LYS A 243 22.52 21.35 -3.73
N ARG A 244 23.82 21.57 -3.55
CA ARG A 244 24.48 22.88 -3.70
C ARG A 244 25.26 23.08 -5.01
N ASN A 245 25.21 22.13 -5.93
CA ASN A 245 25.74 22.23 -7.29
C ASN A 245 24.61 22.04 -8.31
#